data_AF-A0A376VZT5-F1
#
_entry.id   AF-A0A376VZT5-F1
#
_cell.length_a   1.000
_cell.length_b   1.000
_cell.length_c   1.000
_cell.angle_alpha   90.00
_cell.angle_beta   90.00
_cell.angle_gamma   90.00
#
_symmetry.space_group_name_H-M   'P 1'
#
loop_
_entity.id
_entity.type
_entity.pdbx_description
1 polymer ?
#
loop_
_entity_poly.entity_id
_entity_poly.type
_entity_poly.pdbx_seq_one_letter_code
_entity_poly.pdbx_strand_id
1 'polypeptide(L)'
;MDELAHSNAPGSRHPKRWQDIEELLEAGIDVFTTVNVQHLESLNDVVSGVTGIQVRETVPDPFFDAADDVVLVDLPPDDLRQRLKEGKVYIAGQAERAIEHFFRKGNLIALRELALRRTADRVDEQMRAWRGHPGEEKVWHTPDAILLWHRA
;
A
#
# COMPACT_ATOMS: atom_id res chain seq x y z
N MET A 1 3.12 12.62 -6.97
CA MET A 1 4.35 12.53 -6.16
C MET A 1 4.51 11.10 -5.72
N ASP A 2 5.46 10.35 -6.26
CA ASP A 2 5.64 8.93 -5.92
C ASP A 2 6.25 8.71 -4.53
N GLU A 3 6.17 7.47 -4.04
CA GLU A 3 6.79 6.99 -2.80
C GLU A 3 6.38 7.79 -1.55
N LEU A 4 5.11 7.68 -1.16
CA LEU A 4 4.55 8.37 0.01
C LEU A 4 5.38 8.21 1.30
N ALA A 5 5.97 7.03 1.50
CA ALA A 5 6.75 6.69 2.68
C ALA A 5 8.15 7.31 2.72
N HIS A 6 8.58 7.93 1.62
CA HIS A 6 9.95 8.42 1.46
C HIS A 6 10.38 9.36 2.59
N SER A 7 11.61 9.20 3.06
CA SER A 7 12.27 10.12 3.98
C SER A 7 13.07 11.13 3.18
N ASN A 8 12.73 12.41 3.32
CA ASN A 8 13.37 13.47 2.56
C ASN A 8 14.84 13.65 2.95
N ALA A 9 15.60 14.26 2.04
CA ALA A 9 17.02 14.52 2.26
C ALA A 9 17.25 15.42 3.49
N PRO A 10 18.37 15.25 4.22
CA PRO A 10 18.72 16.14 5.33
C PRO A 10 18.70 17.62 4.93
N GLY A 11 18.10 18.48 5.75
CA GLY A 11 17.94 19.91 5.47
C GLY A 11 16.71 20.27 4.64
N SER A 12 15.90 19.29 4.22
CA SER A 12 14.56 19.54 3.66
C SER A 12 13.65 20.19 4.70
N ARG A 13 12.65 20.95 4.23
CA ARG A 13 11.65 21.62 5.08
C ARG A 13 10.92 20.61 5.98
N HIS A 14 10.44 19.52 5.38
CA HIS A 14 9.82 18.41 6.10
C HIS A 14 10.68 17.15 6.03
N PRO A 15 10.78 16.36 7.11
CA PRO A 15 11.54 15.11 7.10
C PRO A 15 10.88 13.97 6.30
N LYS A 16 9.56 14.02 6.07
CA LYS A 16 8.81 12.96 5.37
C LYS A 16 8.03 13.50 4.17
N ARG A 17 7.97 12.74 3.08
CA ARG A 17 7.23 13.14 1.87
C ARG A 17 5.72 13.29 2.11
N TRP A 18 5.13 12.48 3.00
CA TRP A 18 3.71 12.64 3.34
C TRP A 18 3.40 14.01 3.97
N GLN A 19 4.37 14.65 4.64
CA GLN A 19 4.20 16.01 5.18
C GLN A 19 4.29 17.08 4.08
N ASP A 20 5.14 16.88 3.07
CA ASP A 20 5.11 17.75 1.88
C ASP A 20 3.75 17.65 1.18
N ILE A 21 3.19 16.44 1.09
CA ILE A 21 1.87 16.22 0.50
C ILE A 21 0.78 16.86 1.37
N GLU A 22 0.85 16.75 2.69
CA GLU A 22 -0.06 17.43 3.61
C GLU A 22 -0.09 18.94 3.36
N GLU A 23 1.07 19.59 3.24
CA GLU A 23 1.17 21.03 2.91
C GLU A 23 0.56 21.37 1.54
N LEU A 24 0.70 20.50 0.54
CA LEU A 24 0.06 20.68 -0.77
C LEU A 24 -1.47 20.55 -0.70
N LEU A 25 -1.96 19.57 0.05
CA LEU A 25 -3.40 19.37 0.26
C LEU A 25 -4.01 20.55 1.03
N GLU A 26 -3.33 21.09 2.05
CA GLU A 26 -3.74 22.30 2.77
C GLU A 26 -3.83 23.54 1.85
N ALA A 27 -3.01 23.58 0.80
CA ALA A 27 -3.05 24.62 -0.23
C ALA A 27 -4.15 24.38 -1.31
N GLY A 28 -4.91 23.29 -1.21
CA GLY A 28 -5.96 22.92 -2.17
C GLY A 28 -5.42 22.31 -3.47
N ILE A 29 -4.25 21.66 -3.42
CA ILE A 29 -3.64 20.99 -4.58
C ILE A 29 -3.86 19.49 -4.46
N ASP A 30 -4.54 18.89 -5.45
CA ASP A 30 -4.75 17.45 -5.51
C ASP A 30 -3.43 16.71 -5.79
N VAL A 31 -3.18 15.62 -5.06
CA VAL A 31 -1.94 14.84 -5.19
C VAL A 31 -2.25 13.36 -5.41
N PHE A 32 -1.75 12.82 -6.53
CA PHE A 32 -1.63 11.38 -6.74
C PHE A 32 -0.30 10.87 -6.18
N THR A 33 -0.31 9.79 -5.42
CA THR A 33 0.88 9.17 -4.82
C THR A 33 0.84 7.65 -4.86
N THR A 34 1.98 7.02 -4.58
CA THR A 34 2.15 5.56 -4.57
C THR A 34 2.77 5.12 -3.25
N VAL A 35 2.28 4.01 -2.69
CA VAL A 35 2.82 3.43 -1.46
C VAL A 35 2.71 1.91 -1.49
N ASN A 36 3.75 1.22 -1.04
CA ASN A 36 3.69 -0.21 -0.79
C ASN A 36 3.16 -0.45 0.63
N VAL A 37 2.31 -1.47 0.79
CA VAL A 37 1.65 -1.79 2.07
C VAL A 37 2.62 -1.97 3.25
N GLN A 38 3.85 -2.40 2.97
CA GLN A 38 4.91 -2.61 3.95
C GLN A 38 5.28 -1.36 4.76
N HIS A 39 4.96 -0.17 4.24
CA HIS A 39 5.32 1.10 4.85
C HIS A 39 4.25 1.64 5.82
N LEU A 40 3.08 1.00 5.93
CA LEU A 40 2.09 1.40 6.93
C LEU A 40 2.59 1.05 8.34
N GLU A 41 2.49 2.00 9.25
CA GLU A 41 3.01 1.85 10.62
C GLU A 41 2.38 0.67 11.35
N SER A 42 1.06 0.49 11.22
CA SER A 42 0.33 -0.63 11.83
C SER A 42 0.78 -2.02 11.36
N LEU A 43 1.41 -2.10 10.18
CA LEU A 43 1.82 -3.36 9.57
C LEU A 43 3.30 -3.70 9.76
N ASN A 44 4.08 -2.80 10.35
CA ASN A 44 5.54 -2.93 10.38
C ASN A 44 6.00 -4.20 11.13
N ASP A 45 5.39 -4.50 12.27
CA ASP A 45 5.73 -5.69 13.07
C ASP A 45 5.41 -6.99 12.33
N VAL A 46 4.26 -7.05 11.65
CA VAL A 46 3.83 -8.21 10.87
C VAL A 46 4.75 -8.40 9.67
N VAL A 47 5.07 -7.32 8.96
CA VAL A 47 5.97 -7.33 7.80
C VAL A 47 7.38 -7.75 8.23
N SER A 48 7.89 -7.23 9.33
CA SER A 48 9.18 -7.63 9.90
C SER A 48 9.20 -9.11 10.28
N GLY A 49 8.13 -9.60 10.92
CA GLY A 49 8.00 -11.02 11.30
C GLY A 49 7.97 -11.96 10.10
N VAL A 50 7.33 -11.56 9.01
CA VAL A 50 7.25 -12.36 7.77
C VAL A 50 8.55 -12.28 6.97
N THR A 51 9.11 -11.08 6.80
CA THR A 51 10.21 -10.85 5.84
C THR A 51 11.58 -10.89 6.48
N GLY A 52 11.68 -10.82 7.80
CA GLY A 52 12.93 -10.64 8.55
C GLY A 52 13.60 -9.29 8.32
N ILE A 53 12.92 -8.34 7.68
CA ILE A 53 13.46 -7.03 7.30
C ILE A 53 12.65 -5.94 7.99
N GLN A 54 13.36 -5.07 8.70
CA GLN A 54 12.76 -3.91 9.34
C GLN A 54 12.50 -2.80 8.33
N VAL A 55 11.26 -2.32 8.26
CA VAL A 55 10.87 -1.22 7.40
C VAL A 55 11.06 0.10 8.15
N ARG A 56 12.05 0.88 7.75
CA ARG A 56 12.40 2.16 8.42
C ARG A 56 11.59 3.34 7.92
N GLU A 57 11.21 3.30 6.65
CA GLU A 57 10.44 4.36 6.03
C GLU A 57 8.96 4.04 6.21
N THR A 58 8.27 4.84 7.01
CA THR A 58 6.87 4.59 7.37
C THR A 58 5.95 5.74 7.03
N VAL A 59 4.65 5.42 6.94
CA VAL A 59 3.53 6.34 6.80
C VAL A 59 2.52 6.06 7.92
N PRO A 60 2.08 7.08 8.67
CA PRO A 60 1.02 6.92 9.64
C PRO A 60 -0.28 6.44 8.99
N ASP A 61 -0.92 5.43 9.58
CA ASP A 61 -2.22 4.93 9.11
C ASP A 61 -3.28 6.02 8.95
N PRO A 62 -3.42 7.01 9.87
CA PRO A 62 -4.42 8.07 9.69
C PRO A 62 -4.24 8.90 8.42
N PHE A 63 -3.00 9.09 7.95
CA PHE A 63 -2.74 9.79 6.69
C PHE A 63 -3.22 8.97 5.49
N PHE A 64 -2.98 7.65 5.52
CA PHE A 64 -3.48 6.74 4.48
C PHE A 64 -5.02 6.66 4.49
N ASP A 65 -5.64 6.61 5.68
CA ASP A 65 -7.10 6.51 5.83
C ASP A 65 -7.82 7.81 5.44
N ALA A 66 -7.13 8.94 5.53
CA ALA A 66 -7.67 10.24 5.12
C ALA A 66 -7.66 10.46 3.60
N ALA A 67 -6.99 9.61 2.81
CA ALA A 67 -7.03 9.72 1.34
C ALA A 67 -8.49 9.64 0.84
N ASP A 68 -8.85 10.35 -0.22
CA ASP A 68 -10.21 10.26 -0.78
C ASP A 68 -10.42 8.90 -1.47
N ASP A 69 -9.49 8.51 -2.33
CA ASP A 69 -9.54 7.27 -3.11
C ASP A 69 -8.26 6.43 -2.92
N VAL A 70 -8.43 5.10 -2.89
CA VAL A 70 -7.33 4.13 -2.83
C VAL A 70 -7.57 3.05 -3.87
N VAL A 71 -6.60 2.85 -4.76
CA VAL A 71 -6.63 1.80 -5.79
C VAL A 71 -5.54 0.78 -5.50
N LEU A 72 -5.95 -0.48 -5.29
CA LEU A 72 -5.00 -1.58 -5.14
C LEU A 72 -4.46 -1.99 -6.51
N VAL A 73 -3.14 -1.85 -6.68
CA VAL A 73 -2.42 -2.39 -7.84
C VAL A 73 -1.85 -3.76 -7.47
N ASP A 74 -2.56 -4.81 -7.86
CA ASP A 74 -2.19 -6.20 -7.53
C ASP A 74 -1.42 -6.88 -8.66
N LEU A 75 -0.47 -7.75 -8.29
CA LEU A 75 0.32 -8.56 -9.23
C LEU A 75 0.62 -9.95 -8.60
N PRO A 76 0.46 -11.06 -9.33
CA PRO A 76 0.82 -12.37 -8.83
C PRO A 76 2.29 -12.44 -8.37
N PRO A 77 2.59 -13.10 -7.24
CA PRO A 77 3.96 -13.24 -6.73
C PRO A 77 4.95 -13.82 -7.73
N ASP A 78 4.53 -14.81 -8.53
CA ASP A 78 5.39 -15.43 -9.53
C ASP A 78 5.74 -14.46 -10.67
N ASP A 79 4.78 -13.63 -11.09
CA ASP A 79 4.98 -12.61 -12.12
C ASP A 79 5.92 -11.49 -11.64
N LEU A 80 5.77 -11.05 -10.39
CA LEU A 80 6.68 -10.05 -9.79
C LEU A 80 8.12 -10.58 -9.71
N ARG A 81 8.28 -11.85 -9.31
CA ARG A 81 9.60 -12.50 -9.29
C ARG A 81 10.18 -12.66 -10.69
N GLN A 82 9.35 -12.94 -11.69
CA GLN A 82 9.80 -13.01 -13.07
C GLN A 82 10.29 -11.64 -13.56
N ARG A 83 9.54 -10.56 -13.29
CA ARG A 83 9.96 -9.19 -13.62
C ARG A 83 11.27 -8.79 -12.92
N LEU A 84 11.47 -9.23 -11.68
CA LEU A 84 12.72 -9.02 -10.94
C LEU A 84 13.90 -9.70 -11.65
N LYS A 85 13.76 -10.98 -12.04
CA LYS A 85 14.80 -11.72 -12.79
C LYS A 85 15.12 -11.09 -14.13
N GLU A 86 14.13 -10.49 -14.78
CA GLU A 86 14.27 -9.79 -16.04
C GLU A 86 14.84 -8.37 -15.90
N GLY A 87 15.16 -7.91 -14.68
CA GLY A 87 15.67 -6.56 -14.42
C GLY A 87 14.63 -5.45 -14.64
N LYS A 88 13.33 -5.79 -14.70
CA LYS A 88 12.22 -4.84 -14.91
C LYS A 88 11.71 -4.20 -13.62
N VAL A 89 12.31 -4.55 -12.49
CA VAL A 89 12.02 -3.98 -11.17
C VAL A 89 13.27 -3.25 -10.73
N TYR A 90 13.18 -1.93 -10.61
CA TYR A 90 14.28 -1.12 -10.09
C TYR A 90 14.42 -1.37 -8.59
N ILE A 91 15.66 -1.47 -8.11
CA ILE A 91 15.96 -1.68 -6.71
C ILE A 91 17.15 -0.80 -6.35
N ALA A 92 16.98 0.08 -5.37
CA ALA A 92 18.04 0.96 -4.91
C ALA A 92 19.23 0.13 -4.38
N GLY A 93 20.41 0.37 -4.94
CA GLY A 93 21.53 -0.58 -4.99
C GLY A 93 22.34 -0.77 -3.70
N GLN A 94 21.73 -1.09 -2.57
CA GLN A 94 22.51 -1.30 -1.33
C GLN A 94 22.36 -2.64 -0.60
N ALA A 95 21.54 -3.58 -1.08
CA ALA A 95 21.46 -4.87 -0.40
C ALA A 95 20.89 -6.00 -1.27
N GLU A 96 21.58 -6.39 -2.34
CA GLU A 96 21.14 -7.44 -3.28
C GLU A 96 20.67 -8.72 -2.55
N ARG A 97 21.35 -9.11 -1.47
CA ARG A 97 20.95 -10.24 -0.60
C ARG A 97 19.68 -9.99 0.23
N ALA A 98 19.51 -8.80 0.80
CA ALA A 98 18.30 -8.48 1.56
C ALA A 98 17.09 -8.39 0.63
N ILE A 99 17.31 -7.90 -0.59
CA ILE A 99 16.32 -7.86 -1.66
C ILE A 99 15.92 -9.29 -2.06
N GLU A 100 16.87 -10.17 -2.35
CA GLU A 100 16.57 -11.57 -2.66
C GLU A 100 15.78 -12.26 -1.54
N HIS A 101 16.09 -11.94 -0.27
CA HIS A 101 15.33 -12.41 0.88
C HIS A 101 13.91 -11.86 0.88
N PHE A 102 13.74 -10.55 0.64
CA PHE A 102 12.46 -9.87 0.58
C PHE A 102 11.54 -10.44 -0.50
N PHE A 103 12.05 -10.66 -1.72
CA PHE A 103 11.31 -11.15 -2.88
C PHE A 103 11.11 -12.67 -2.94
N ARG A 104 11.22 -13.36 -1.80
CA ARG A 104 10.81 -14.77 -1.69
C ARG A 104 9.30 -14.90 -1.87
N LYS A 105 8.87 -15.99 -2.51
CA LYS A 105 7.45 -16.22 -2.83
C LYS A 105 6.53 -16.13 -1.59
N GLY A 106 6.95 -16.71 -0.47
CA GLY A 106 6.17 -16.64 0.79
C GLY A 106 5.96 -15.21 1.27
N ASN A 107 7.01 -14.39 1.27
CA ASN A 107 6.93 -12.99 1.66
C ASN A 107 5.98 -12.20 0.74
N LEU A 108 6.09 -12.40 -0.57
CA LEU A 108 5.22 -11.72 -1.54
C LEU A 108 3.75 -12.14 -1.41
N ILE A 109 3.48 -13.41 -1.10
CA ILE A 109 2.11 -13.88 -0.80
C ILE A 109 1.56 -13.17 0.42
N ALA A 110 2.33 -13.12 1.52
CA ALA A 110 1.91 -12.47 2.74
C ALA A 110 1.70 -10.96 2.56
N LEU A 111 2.60 -10.27 1.85
CA LEU A 111 2.43 -8.84 1.53
C LEU A 111 1.18 -8.59 0.67
N ARG A 112 0.92 -9.45 -0.31
CA ARG A 112 -0.31 -9.39 -1.13
C ARG A 112 -1.56 -9.56 -0.27
N GLU A 113 -1.55 -10.52 0.65
CA GLU A 113 -2.64 -10.72 1.61
C GLU A 113 -2.85 -9.48 2.50
N LEU A 114 -1.77 -8.90 3.04
CA LEU A 114 -1.85 -7.68 3.83
C LEU A 114 -2.43 -6.51 3.03
N ALA A 115 -2.02 -6.35 1.78
CA ALA A 115 -2.53 -5.30 0.90
C ALA A 115 -4.04 -5.46 0.61
N LEU A 116 -4.47 -6.70 0.32
CA LEU A 116 -5.88 -7.02 0.09
C LEU A 116 -6.72 -6.76 1.35
N ARG A 117 -6.27 -7.23 2.53
CA ARG A 117 -6.95 -7.00 3.81
C ARG A 117 -7.07 -5.51 4.11
N ARG A 118 -5.97 -4.76 4.00
CA ARG A 118 -5.97 -3.32 4.29
C ARG A 118 -6.90 -2.54 3.37
N THR A 119 -6.97 -2.93 2.09
CA THR A 119 -7.89 -2.34 1.13
C THR A 119 -9.34 -2.66 1.49
N ALA A 120 -9.63 -3.91 1.89
CA ALA A 120 -10.96 -4.32 2.33
C ALA A 120 -11.41 -3.56 3.59
N ASP A 121 -10.52 -3.44 4.60
CA ASP A 121 -10.79 -2.71 5.84
C ASP A 121 -11.20 -1.25 5.55
N ARG A 122 -10.53 -0.61 4.58
CA ARG A 122 -10.86 0.75 4.17
C ARG A 122 -12.20 0.85 3.43
N VAL A 123 -12.50 -0.08 2.52
CA VAL A 123 -13.82 -0.12 1.84
C VAL A 123 -14.94 -0.28 2.88
N ASP A 124 -14.73 -1.11 3.89
CA ASP A 124 -15.67 -1.28 4.99
C ASP A 124 -15.86 0.01 5.81
N GLU A 125 -14.80 0.78 6.05
CA GLU A 125 -14.89 2.09 6.72
C GLU A 125 -15.68 3.11 5.91
N GLN A 126 -15.42 3.21 4.61
CA GLN A 126 -16.18 4.08 3.71
C GLN A 126 -17.66 3.71 3.70
N MET A 127 -17.97 2.41 3.68
CA MET A 127 -19.34 1.93 3.72
C MET A 127 -20.02 2.19 5.07
N ARG A 128 -19.29 2.07 6.19
CA ARG A 128 -19.79 2.47 7.52
C ARG A 128 -20.07 3.96 7.61
N ALA A 129 -19.16 4.81 7.10
CA ALA A 129 -19.35 6.26 7.06
C ALA A 129 -20.59 6.64 6.23
N TRP A 130 -20.79 6.00 5.08
CA TRP A 130 -21.99 6.20 4.25
C TRP A 130 -23.28 5.76 4.97
N ARG A 131 -23.29 4.59 5.63
CA ARG A 131 -24.44 4.08 6.40
C ARG A 131 -24.80 4.93 7.62
N GLY A 132 -23.85 5.68 8.18
CA GLY A 132 -24.08 6.60 9.29
C GLY A 132 -24.90 7.84 8.92
N HIS A 133 -25.14 8.09 7.62
CA HIS A 133 -26.05 9.13 7.16
C HIS A 133 -27.51 8.63 7.18
N PRO A 134 -28.41 9.26 7.96
CA PRO A 134 -29.81 8.85 8.02
C PRO A 134 -30.51 9.21 6.70
N GLY A 135 -30.88 8.21 5.89
CA GLY A 135 -31.67 8.48 4.69
C GLY A 135 -31.98 7.32 3.75
N GLU A 136 -31.15 6.28 3.64
CA GLU A 136 -31.37 5.23 2.64
C GLU A 136 -31.07 3.82 3.18
N GLU A 137 -32.02 3.26 3.93
CA GLU A 137 -32.14 1.81 4.06
C GLU A 137 -32.54 1.21 2.70
N LYS A 138 -31.54 0.92 1.87
CA LYS A 138 -31.66 -0.13 0.86
C LYS A 138 -30.53 -1.12 1.06
N VAL A 139 -30.92 -2.31 1.54
CA VAL A 139 -30.10 -3.50 1.57
C VAL A 139 -29.66 -3.79 0.14
N TRP A 140 -28.40 -3.53 -0.17
CA TRP A 140 -27.81 -3.99 -1.42
C TRP A 140 -27.52 -5.49 -1.31
N HIS A 141 -28.24 -6.29 -2.08
CA HIS A 141 -27.68 -7.55 -2.57
C HIS A 141 -26.77 -7.20 -3.75
N THR A 142 -25.46 -7.12 -3.53
CA THR A 142 -24.53 -7.16 -4.66
C THR A 142 -24.54 -8.59 -5.22
N PRO A 143 -24.78 -8.80 -6.53
CA PRO A 143 -24.34 -10.02 -7.16
C PRO A 143 -22.82 -9.90 -7.28
N ASP A 144 -22.11 -10.33 -6.25
CA ASP A 144 -20.65 -10.38 -6.27
C ASP A 144 -20.21 -11.23 -7.47
N ALA A 145 -19.64 -10.61 -8.49
CA ALA A 145 -19.07 -11.32 -9.63
C ALA A 145 -17.55 -11.42 -9.42
N ILE A 146 -17.12 -12.53 -8.84
CA ILE A 146 -15.70 -12.91 -8.82
C ILE A 146 -15.35 -13.43 -10.21
N LEU A 147 -14.53 -12.68 -10.95
CA LEU A 147 -14.00 -13.14 -12.23
C LEU A 147 -12.93 -14.21 -11.99
N LEU A 148 -13.26 -15.45 -12.31
CA LEU A 148 -12.33 -16.57 -12.23
C LEU A 148 -11.67 -16.77 -13.60
N TRP A 149 -10.34 -16.74 -13.64
CA TRP A 149 -9.57 -17.19 -14.80
C TRP A 149 -8.70 -18.38 -14.42
N HIS A 150 -8.78 -19.46 -15.19
CA HIS A 150 -7.95 -20.66 -15.03
C HIS A 150 -7.02 -20.73 -16.25
N ARG A 151 -5.72 -20.85 -16.00
CA ARG A 151 -4.72 -21.08 -17.06
C ARG A 151 -4.61 -22.59 -17.28
N ALA A 152 -4.85 -23.05 -18.51
CA ALA A 152 -4.61 -24.43 -18.94
C ALA A 152 -3.11 -24.71 -19.13
#